data_AF-A0A3E0IMK4-F1
#
_entry.id   AF-A0A3E0IMK4-F1
#
_cell.length_a   1.000
_cell.length_b   1.000
_cell.length_c   1.000
_cell.angle_alpha   90.00
_cell.angle_beta   90.00
_cell.angle_gamma   90.00
#
_symmetry.space_group_name_H-M   'P 1'
#
loop_
_entity.id
_entity.type
_entity.pdbx_description
1 polymer ?
#
loop_
_entity_poly.entity_id
_entity_poly.type
_entity_poly.pdbx_seq_one_letter_code
_entity_poly.pdbx_strand_id
1 'polypeptide(L)'
;KIAKSDYKKGYIYQEKVLAPIDSIRQLLQKLIDRGYAIGIATGRPRTETIVPFETLGLLPYFDLNHVITASEVLKAEQMYPSLRPLGKPNPFTYIAAYLGNHETLYQDFATEQTNRFEREDITIVGDSLADLISAQKLGVQFIGTLTGLKGKKAAEELQNNGATNLVDTVLDIESYFI
;
A
#
# COMPACT_ATOMS: atom_id res chain seq x y z
N LYS A 1 14.82 -26.74 1.34
CA LYS A 1 13.85 -27.56 0.54
C LYS A 1 14.37 -27.61 -0.89
N ILE A 2 14.42 -28.79 -1.52
CA ILE A 2 14.82 -28.94 -2.94
C ILE A 2 13.60 -28.66 -3.82
N ALA A 3 13.79 -27.94 -4.93
CA ALA A 3 12.72 -27.67 -5.90
C ALA A 3 12.24 -28.97 -6.55
N LYS A 4 10.92 -29.14 -6.70
CA LYS A 4 10.34 -30.35 -7.34
C LYS A 4 10.47 -30.35 -8.87
N SER A 5 10.89 -29.23 -9.46
CA SER A 5 11.04 -29.04 -10.90
C SER A 5 12.05 -27.93 -11.17
N ASP A 6 12.71 -27.98 -12.31
CA ASP A 6 13.67 -26.98 -12.83
C ASP A 6 13.07 -26.04 -13.89
N TYR A 7 11.95 -26.42 -14.53
CA TYR A 7 11.32 -25.64 -15.61
C TYR A 7 10.32 -24.56 -15.12
N LYS A 8 9.79 -24.69 -13.90
CA LYS A 8 8.82 -23.73 -13.35
C LYS A 8 9.53 -22.48 -12.83
N LYS A 9 9.66 -21.48 -13.69
CA LYS A 9 10.24 -20.17 -13.33
C LYS A 9 9.38 -19.38 -12.34
N GLY A 10 8.06 -19.60 -12.33
CA GLY A 10 7.10 -18.96 -11.42
C GLY A 10 6.40 -17.75 -12.05
N TYR A 11 5.08 -17.63 -11.87
CA TYR A 11 4.28 -16.53 -12.40
C TYR A 11 4.48 -15.20 -11.68
N ILE A 12 5.21 -15.20 -10.55
CA ILE A 12 5.61 -14.01 -9.81
C ILE A 12 6.45 -13.03 -10.67
N TYR A 13 7.08 -13.52 -11.74
CA TYR A 13 7.81 -12.70 -12.72
C TYR A 13 6.94 -12.24 -13.90
N GLN A 14 5.65 -12.62 -13.93
CA GLN A 14 4.70 -12.35 -15.01
C GLN A 14 3.43 -11.69 -14.45
N GLU A 15 3.61 -10.73 -13.56
CA GLU A 15 2.49 -10.01 -12.93
C GLU A 15 1.69 -9.24 -13.99
N LYS A 16 0.35 -9.28 -13.88
CA LYS A 16 -0.53 -8.48 -14.73
C LYS A 16 -0.49 -7.03 -14.27
N VAL A 17 0.01 -6.15 -15.13
CA VAL A 17 0.06 -4.72 -14.85
C VAL A 17 -1.29 -4.05 -15.14
N LEU A 18 -1.70 -3.09 -14.30
CA LEU A 18 -2.97 -2.35 -14.41
C LEU A 18 -2.87 -1.05 -15.23
N ALA A 19 -1.66 -0.53 -15.45
CA ALA A 19 -1.38 0.64 -16.28
C ALA A 19 0.00 0.50 -16.95
N PRO A 20 0.32 1.26 -18.02
CA PRO A 20 1.64 1.19 -18.65
C PRO A 20 2.78 1.45 -17.66
N ILE A 21 3.76 0.54 -17.60
CA ILE A 21 4.85 0.61 -16.61
C ILE A 21 5.68 1.89 -16.77
N ASP A 22 5.97 2.33 -17.99
CA ASP A 22 6.69 3.59 -18.23
C ASP A 22 5.93 4.80 -17.65
N SER A 23 4.60 4.82 -17.77
CA SER A 23 3.76 5.89 -17.20
C SER A 23 3.74 5.85 -15.67
N ILE A 24 3.70 4.66 -15.06
CA ILE A 24 3.83 4.52 -13.60
C ILE A 24 5.19 5.04 -13.14
N ARG A 25 6.28 4.67 -13.82
CA ARG A 25 7.63 5.15 -13.50
C ARG A 25 7.73 6.68 -13.60
N GLN A 26 7.16 7.27 -14.63
CA GLN A 26 7.11 8.73 -14.78
C GLN A 26 6.31 9.39 -13.66
N LEU A 27 5.15 8.84 -13.29
CA LEU A 27 4.37 9.35 -12.17
C LEU A 27 5.17 9.30 -10.86
N LEU A 28 5.75 8.16 -10.52
CA LEU A 28 6.55 8.00 -9.30
C LEU A 28 7.73 8.97 -9.28
N GLN A 29 8.44 9.12 -10.41
CA GLN A 29 9.54 10.08 -10.51
C GLN A 29 9.08 11.51 -10.27
N LYS A 30 7.97 11.94 -10.89
CA LYS A 30 7.43 13.30 -10.70
C LYS A 30 7.03 13.57 -9.24
N LEU A 31 6.45 12.57 -8.56
CA LEU A 31 6.11 12.70 -7.15
C LEU A 31 7.37 12.88 -6.29
N ILE A 32 8.41 12.08 -6.54
CA ILE A 32 9.71 12.22 -5.85
C ILE A 32 10.36 13.58 -6.14
N ASP A 33 10.35 14.03 -7.40
CA ASP A 33 10.92 15.33 -7.80
C ASP A 33 10.20 16.51 -7.13
N ARG A 34 8.92 16.33 -6.76
CA ARG A 34 8.13 17.29 -5.97
C ARG A 34 8.33 17.18 -4.45
N GLY A 35 9.17 16.26 -4.00
CA GLY A 35 9.51 16.08 -2.58
C GLY A 35 8.61 15.12 -1.82
N TYR A 36 7.74 14.37 -2.50
CA TYR A 36 6.94 13.32 -1.85
C TYR A 36 7.79 12.08 -1.56
N ALA A 37 7.64 11.54 -0.34
CA ALA A 37 8.06 10.18 -0.02
C ALA A 37 6.96 9.19 -0.43
N ILE A 38 7.35 8.04 -0.98
CA ILE A 38 6.40 7.02 -1.46
C ILE A 38 6.61 5.72 -0.67
N GLY A 39 5.53 5.22 -0.05
CA GLY A 39 5.51 3.97 0.70
C GLY A 39 4.57 2.93 0.10
N ILE A 40 4.70 1.68 0.55
CA ILE A 40 3.82 0.56 0.18
C ILE A 40 3.24 -0.05 1.44
N ALA A 41 1.92 -0.23 1.46
CA ALA A 41 1.19 -1.00 2.47
C ALA A 41 0.28 -2.03 1.79
N THR A 42 0.68 -3.30 1.80
CA THR A 42 0.01 -4.37 1.03
C THR A 42 -0.29 -5.62 1.86
N GLY A 43 -1.36 -6.32 1.49
CA GLY A 43 -1.71 -7.64 2.03
C GLY A 43 -0.91 -8.79 1.39
N ARG A 44 -0.07 -8.51 0.39
CA ARG A 44 0.83 -9.52 -0.19
C ARG A 44 1.99 -9.79 0.77
N PRO A 45 2.56 -11.01 0.82
CA PRO A 45 3.83 -11.26 1.50
C PRO A 45 5.01 -10.53 0.84
N ARG A 46 6.13 -10.40 1.55
CA ARG A 46 7.29 -9.64 1.08
C ARG A 46 7.83 -10.12 -0.27
N THR A 47 8.01 -11.41 -0.46
CA THR A 47 8.48 -11.97 -1.74
C THR A 47 7.54 -11.63 -2.89
N GLU A 48 6.22 -11.71 -2.68
CA GLU A 48 5.18 -11.39 -3.67
C GLU A 48 5.01 -9.89 -3.94
N THR A 49 5.74 -9.05 -3.22
CA THR A 49 5.79 -7.60 -3.43
C THR A 49 7.11 -7.20 -4.09
N ILE A 50 8.24 -7.62 -3.50
CA ILE A 50 9.57 -7.22 -3.97
C ILE A 50 9.87 -7.79 -5.36
N VAL A 51 9.61 -9.08 -5.60
CA VAL A 51 9.99 -9.72 -6.87
C VAL A 51 9.25 -9.10 -8.07
N PRO A 52 7.91 -8.89 -8.04
CA PRO A 52 7.24 -8.20 -9.13
C PRO A 52 7.74 -6.76 -9.32
N PHE A 53 7.94 -6.00 -8.24
CA PHE A 53 8.38 -4.61 -8.33
C PHE A 53 9.80 -4.50 -8.88
N GLU A 54 10.70 -5.40 -8.51
CA GLU A 54 12.06 -5.48 -9.05
C GLU A 54 12.02 -5.84 -10.55
N THR A 55 11.24 -6.86 -10.91
CA THR A 55 11.10 -7.32 -12.30
C THR A 55 10.54 -6.23 -13.22
N LEU A 56 9.62 -5.41 -12.70
CA LEU A 56 8.98 -4.32 -13.43
C LEU A 56 9.80 -3.00 -13.38
N GLY A 57 10.94 -2.98 -12.69
CA GLY A 57 11.77 -1.78 -12.52
C GLY A 57 11.11 -0.68 -11.67
N LEU A 58 10.15 -1.05 -10.81
CA LEU A 58 9.45 -0.14 -9.90
C LEU A 58 10.12 -0.04 -8.53
N LEU A 59 10.87 -1.07 -8.10
CA LEU A 59 11.49 -1.09 -6.78
C LEU A 59 12.39 0.12 -6.47
N PRO A 60 13.19 0.67 -7.42
CA PRO A 60 14.06 1.83 -7.15
C PRO A 60 13.34 3.11 -6.70
N TYR A 61 12.02 3.20 -6.88
CA TYR A 61 11.22 4.35 -6.47
C TYR A 61 10.73 4.27 -5.01
N PHE A 62 11.04 3.18 -4.31
CA PHE A 62 10.58 2.94 -2.94
C PHE A 62 11.78 2.67 -2.02
N ASP A 63 11.83 3.36 -0.89
CA ASP A 63 12.70 2.95 0.21
C ASP A 63 12.12 1.68 0.85
N LEU A 64 12.94 0.63 0.95
CA LEU A 64 12.55 -0.65 1.55
C LEU A 64 12.12 -0.54 3.02
N ASN A 65 12.57 0.50 3.73
CA ASN A 65 12.11 0.80 5.09
C ASN A 65 10.65 1.26 5.11
N HIS A 66 10.10 1.71 3.97
CA HIS A 66 8.72 2.16 3.81
C HIS A 66 7.87 1.17 3.00
N VAL A 67 8.35 -0.07 2.82
CA VAL A 67 7.61 -1.18 2.17
C VAL A 67 7.15 -2.19 3.22
N ILE A 68 5.87 -2.12 3.56
CA ILE A 68 5.20 -2.95 4.56
C ILE A 68 4.22 -3.92 3.91
N THR A 69 4.33 -5.17 4.31
CA THR A 69 3.67 -6.29 3.67
C THR A 69 2.96 -7.16 4.71
N ALA A 70 2.25 -8.20 4.29
CA ALA A 70 1.67 -9.17 5.23
C ALA A 70 2.74 -9.91 6.06
N SER A 71 4.00 -9.92 5.61
CA SER A 71 5.10 -10.49 6.39
C SER A 71 5.39 -9.69 7.66
N GLU A 72 5.39 -8.36 7.58
CA GLU A 72 5.55 -7.49 8.74
C GLU A 72 4.33 -7.57 9.68
N VAL A 73 3.12 -7.67 9.13
CA VAL A 73 1.90 -7.92 9.93
C VAL A 73 2.03 -9.22 10.72
N LEU A 74 2.36 -10.34 10.05
CA LEU A 74 2.53 -11.63 10.72
C LEU A 74 3.59 -11.57 11.81
N LYS A 75 4.68 -10.84 11.59
CA LYS A 75 5.74 -10.65 12.57
C LYS A 75 5.24 -9.86 13.78
N ALA A 76 4.57 -8.73 13.57
CA ALA A 76 3.97 -7.95 14.65
C ALA A 76 2.95 -8.76 15.46
N GLU A 77 2.11 -9.54 14.79
CA GLU A 77 1.14 -10.43 15.43
C GLU A 77 1.78 -11.59 16.20
N GLN A 78 2.98 -12.03 15.82
CA GLN A 78 3.76 -13.02 16.60
C GLN A 78 4.38 -12.39 17.84
N MET A 79 4.91 -11.17 17.72
CA MET A 79 5.48 -10.41 18.84
C MET A 79 4.41 -9.98 19.85
N TYR A 80 3.22 -9.61 19.36
CA TYR A 80 2.11 -9.10 20.18
C TYR A 80 0.79 -9.83 19.86
N PRO A 81 0.62 -11.10 20.27
CA PRO A 81 -0.56 -11.89 19.92
C PRO A 81 -1.90 -11.31 20.40
N SER A 82 -1.89 -10.54 21.50
CA SER A 82 -3.08 -9.89 22.04
C SER A 82 -3.57 -8.69 21.22
N LEU A 83 -2.76 -8.20 20.27
CA LEU A 83 -3.10 -7.06 19.40
C LEU A 83 -3.66 -7.50 18.04
N ARG A 84 -3.82 -8.80 17.81
CA ARG A 84 -4.42 -9.33 16.58
C ARG A 84 -5.90 -8.92 16.47
N PRO A 85 -6.43 -8.69 15.25
CA PRO A 85 -5.72 -8.71 13.97
C PRO A 85 -5.09 -7.35 13.60
N LEU A 86 -3.90 -7.38 12.99
CA LEU A 86 -3.16 -6.20 12.50
C LEU A 86 -3.17 -6.06 10.97
N GLY A 87 -3.75 -7.01 10.25
CA GLY A 87 -4.04 -6.87 8.82
C GLY A 87 -5.13 -5.82 8.56
N LYS A 88 -5.17 -5.30 7.33
CA LYS A 88 -6.24 -4.38 6.89
C LYS A 88 -7.63 -4.95 7.24
N PRO A 89 -8.57 -4.14 7.76
CA PRO A 89 -8.60 -2.68 7.79
C PRO A 89 -7.85 -2.03 8.97
N ASN A 90 -7.07 -2.78 9.74
CA ASN A 90 -6.18 -2.17 10.74
C ASN A 90 -5.10 -1.30 10.04
N PRO A 91 -4.86 -0.05 10.48
CA PRO A 91 -3.94 0.87 9.84
C PRO A 91 -2.46 0.60 10.13
N PHE A 92 -2.12 -0.45 10.90
CA PHE A 92 -0.74 -0.83 11.24
C PHE A 92 0.21 -0.74 10.05
N THR A 93 -0.18 -1.32 8.90
CA THR A 93 0.66 -1.32 7.70
C THR A 93 0.93 0.08 7.15
N TYR A 94 -0.04 0.97 7.21
CA TYR A 94 0.11 2.37 6.79
C TYR A 94 0.97 3.18 7.76
N ILE A 95 0.79 2.97 9.07
CA ILE A 95 1.61 3.61 10.10
C ILE A 95 3.08 3.22 9.93
N ALA A 96 3.35 1.92 9.80
CA ALA A 96 4.71 1.41 9.60
C ALA A 96 5.29 1.87 8.26
N ALA A 97 4.48 2.00 7.20
CA ALA A 97 4.94 2.49 5.90
C ALA A 97 5.29 3.98 5.94
N TYR A 98 4.63 4.77 6.80
CA TYR A 98 4.93 6.18 6.98
C TYR A 98 6.12 6.41 7.92
N LEU A 99 6.12 5.78 9.11
CA LEU A 99 7.14 6.00 10.14
C LEU A 99 8.42 5.17 9.95
N GLY A 100 8.41 4.20 9.04
CA GLY A 100 9.51 3.29 8.79
C GLY A 100 9.37 1.95 9.53
N ASN A 101 9.92 0.90 8.91
CA ASN A 101 9.82 -0.49 9.33
C ASN A 101 10.72 -0.80 10.53
N HIS A 102 10.33 -0.30 11.71
CA HIS A 102 11.08 -0.47 12.96
C HIS A 102 10.33 -1.41 13.91
N GLU A 103 10.81 -2.66 14.03
CA GLU A 103 10.19 -3.70 14.88
C GLU A 103 10.04 -3.28 16.35
N THR A 104 10.99 -2.49 16.85
CA THR A 104 10.95 -1.94 18.22
C THR A 104 9.76 -1.00 18.45
N LEU A 105 9.15 -0.47 17.38
CA LEU A 105 8.00 0.43 17.41
C LEU A 105 6.69 -0.26 17.04
N TYR A 106 6.69 -1.56 16.69
CA TYR A 106 5.49 -2.26 16.22
C TYR A 106 4.33 -2.25 17.24
N GLN A 107 4.62 -2.30 18.54
CA GLN A 107 3.58 -2.21 19.56
C GLN A 107 2.86 -0.86 19.50
N ASP A 108 3.63 0.22 19.39
CA ASP A 108 3.11 1.58 19.26
C ASP A 108 2.32 1.77 17.96
N PHE A 109 2.78 1.18 16.86
CA PHE A 109 2.03 1.18 15.58
C PHE A 109 0.68 0.44 15.68
N ALA A 110 0.56 -0.52 16.61
CA ALA A 110 -0.62 -1.37 16.78
C ALA A 110 -1.66 -0.79 17.75
N THR A 111 -1.32 0.19 18.60
CA THR A 111 -2.23 0.74 19.63
C THR A 111 -2.69 2.16 19.32
N GLU A 112 -1.77 3.10 19.11
CA GLU A 112 -2.07 4.54 18.98
C GLU A 112 -2.40 4.90 17.53
N GLN A 113 -3.60 4.54 17.08
CA GLN A 113 -3.92 4.53 15.65
C GLN A 113 -4.93 5.59 15.19
N THR A 114 -5.72 6.16 16.09
CA THR A 114 -6.82 7.06 15.72
C THR A 114 -6.33 8.50 15.61
N ASN A 115 -6.59 9.18 14.48
CA ASN A 115 -6.12 10.55 14.21
C ASN A 115 -4.62 10.73 14.53
N ARG A 116 -3.82 9.71 14.17
CA ARG A 116 -2.40 9.64 14.53
C ARG A 116 -1.55 10.69 13.80
N PHE A 117 -2.02 11.14 12.64
CA PHE A 117 -1.30 12.04 11.76
C PHE A 117 -2.15 13.26 11.41
N GLU A 118 -1.50 14.38 11.13
CA GLU A 118 -2.16 15.55 10.56
C GLU A 118 -2.53 15.28 9.10
N ARG A 119 -3.71 15.75 8.69
CA ARG A 119 -4.36 15.36 7.42
C ARG A 119 -3.58 15.78 6.17
N GLU A 120 -2.81 16.86 6.26
CA GLU A 120 -2.15 17.51 5.12
C GLU A 120 -0.85 16.80 4.69
N ASP A 121 -0.30 15.91 5.52
CA ASP A 121 1.00 15.29 5.28
C ASP A 121 0.93 13.92 4.59
N ILE A 122 -0.25 13.30 4.52
CA ILE A 122 -0.40 11.90 4.11
C ILE A 122 -1.63 11.68 3.23
N THR A 123 -1.41 11.04 2.09
CA THR A 123 -2.46 10.54 1.20
C THR A 123 -2.33 9.03 1.01
N ILE A 124 -3.37 8.28 1.39
CA ILE A 124 -3.49 6.85 1.10
C ILE A 124 -4.16 6.68 -0.26
N VAL A 125 -3.49 5.95 -1.16
CA VAL A 125 -4.01 5.57 -2.47
C VAL A 125 -4.30 4.06 -2.47
N GLY A 126 -5.54 3.68 -2.77
CA GLY A 126 -5.95 2.27 -2.78
C GLY A 126 -7.32 2.04 -3.42
N ASP A 127 -7.66 0.80 -3.74
CA ASP A 127 -8.93 0.44 -4.38
C ASP A 127 -9.96 -0.16 -3.41
N SER A 128 -9.54 -0.55 -2.21
CA SER A 128 -10.39 -1.31 -1.30
C SER A 128 -11.07 -0.45 -0.24
N LEU A 129 -12.23 -0.91 0.23
CA LEU A 129 -12.91 -0.32 1.38
C LEU A 129 -12.04 -0.39 2.65
N ALA A 130 -11.18 -1.40 2.78
CA ALA A 130 -10.29 -1.54 3.91
C ALA A 130 -9.21 -0.42 3.97
N ASP A 131 -8.76 0.05 2.80
CA ASP A 131 -7.84 1.19 2.70
C ASP A 131 -8.53 2.49 3.10
N LEU A 132 -9.78 2.70 2.65
CA LEU A 132 -10.61 3.83 3.05
C LEU A 132 -10.81 3.87 4.57
N ILE A 133 -11.20 2.74 5.17
CA ILE A 133 -11.38 2.64 6.63
C ILE A 133 -10.07 2.94 7.37
N SER A 134 -8.93 2.45 6.86
CA SER A 134 -7.62 2.74 7.44
C SER A 134 -7.31 4.24 7.39
N ALA A 135 -7.55 4.89 6.26
CA ALA A 135 -7.34 6.32 6.08
C ALA A 135 -8.23 7.16 7.00
N GLN A 136 -9.51 6.81 7.11
CA GLN A 136 -10.45 7.46 8.01
C GLN A 136 -10.04 7.31 9.48
N LYS A 137 -9.61 6.10 9.88
CA LYS A 137 -9.12 5.87 11.25
C LYS A 137 -7.90 6.74 11.55
N LEU A 138 -6.98 6.87 10.60
CA LEU A 138 -5.78 7.68 10.74
C LEU A 138 -6.02 9.19 10.65
N GLY A 139 -7.17 9.62 10.13
CA GLY A 139 -7.48 11.04 9.91
C GLY A 139 -6.81 11.63 8.65
N VAL A 140 -6.37 10.79 7.71
CA VAL A 140 -5.57 11.21 6.54
C VAL A 140 -6.38 11.22 5.24
N GLN A 141 -5.85 11.83 4.18
CA GLN A 141 -6.52 11.85 2.89
C GLN A 141 -6.58 10.45 2.26
N PHE A 142 -7.67 10.15 1.57
CA PHE A 142 -7.83 8.95 0.75
C PHE A 142 -8.12 9.34 -0.70
N ILE A 143 -7.47 8.66 -1.65
CA ILE A 143 -7.81 8.69 -3.08
C ILE A 143 -8.08 7.25 -3.51
N GLY A 144 -9.33 6.98 -3.89
CA GLY A 144 -9.77 5.66 -4.31
C GLY A 144 -9.52 5.40 -5.80
N THR A 145 -8.77 4.37 -6.14
CA THR A 145 -8.57 3.96 -7.55
C THR A 145 -9.60 2.92 -7.98
N LEU A 146 -10.23 3.08 -9.15
CA LEU A 146 -11.26 2.17 -9.67
C LEU A 146 -10.71 1.01 -10.52
N THR A 147 -9.48 0.57 -10.22
CA THR A 147 -8.78 -0.53 -10.91
C THR A 147 -8.81 -1.87 -10.16
N GLY A 148 -9.47 -1.92 -9.00
CA GLY A 148 -9.66 -3.14 -8.22
C GLY A 148 -10.47 -4.22 -8.93
N LEU A 149 -10.68 -5.37 -8.28
CA LEU A 149 -11.42 -6.49 -8.88
C LEU A 149 -12.87 -6.14 -9.29
N LYS A 150 -13.52 -5.23 -8.53
CA LYS A 150 -14.86 -4.70 -8.85
C LYS A 150 -14.81 -3.60 -9.93
N GLY A 151 -13.64 -3.10 -10.28
CA GLY A 151 -13.43 -1.98 -11.19
C GLY A 151 -14.28 -0.76 -10.80
N LYS A 152 -14.89 -0.10 -11.79
CA LYS A 152 -15.78 1.05 -11.58
C LYS A 152 -17.02 0.76 -10.71
N LYS A 153 -17.41 -0.51 -10.52
CA LYS A 153 -18.54 -0.87 -9.63
C LYS A 153 -18.21 -0.66 -8.15
N ALA A 154 -16.94 -0.49 -7.77
CA ALA A 154 -16.56 -0.14 -6.41
C ALA A 154 -16.87 1.32 -6.04
N ALA A 155 -17.12 2.19 -7.02
CA ALA A 155 -17.30 3.63 -6.79
C ALA A 155 -18.44 3.92 -5.80
N GLU A 156 -19.60 3.31 -6.02
CA GLU A 156 -20.78 3.48 -5.16
C GLU A 156 -20.50 3.03 -3.72
N GLU A 157 -19.84 1.88 -3.54
CA GLU A 157 -19.45 1.37 -2.22
C GLU A 157 -18.49 2.32 -1.50
N LEU A 158 -17.46 2.82 -2.19
CA LEU A 158 -16.48 3.76 -1.61
C LEU A 158 -17.14 5.10 -1.26
N GLN A 159 -17.99 5.64 -2.14
CA GLN A 159 -18.70 6.90 -1.91
C GLN A 159 -19.69 6.80 -0.75
N ASN A 160 -20.45 5.71 -0.66
CA ASN A 160 -21.38 5.47 0.45
C ASN A 160 -20.66 5.35 1.80
N ASN A 161 -19.37 5.02 1.79
CA ASN A 161 -18.52 4.98 2.97
C ASN A 161 -17.66 6.25 3.14
N GLY A 162 -17.90 7.31 2.38
CA GLY A 162 -17.30 8.63 2.58
C GLY A 162 -16.04 8.92 1.76
N ALA A 163 -15.70 8.13 0.75
CA ALA A 163 -14.66 8.50 -0.20
C ALA A 163 -15.14 9.64 -1.11
N THR A 164 -14.44 10.79 -1.07
CA THR A 164 -14.77 11.96 -1.90
C THR A 164 -13.93 12.05 -3.17
N ASN A 165 -12.73 11.48 -3.15
CA ASN A 165 -11.78 11.53 -4.27
C ASN A 165 -11.65 10.14 -4.86
N LEU A 166 -12.20 9.95 -6.07
CA LEU A 166 -12.08 8.71 -6.83
C LEU A 166 -11.48 8.99 -8.20
N VAL A 167 -10.64 8.07 -8.66
CA VAL A 167 -9.96 8.16 -9.94
C VAL A 167 -10.08 6.85 -10.71
N ASP A 168 -10.06 6.93 -12.04
CA ASP A 168 -10.22 5.75 -12.90
C ASP A 168 -9.00 4.82 -12.84
N THR A 169 -7.80 5.39 -12.79
CA THR A 169 -6.52 4.66 -12.72
C THR A 169 -5.56 5.30 -11.73
N VAL A 170 -4.50 4.57 -11.35
CA VAL A 170 -3.42 5.12 -10.52
C VAL A 170 -2.72 6.32 -11.18
N LEU A 171 -2.75 6.44 -12.51
CA LEU A 171 -2.10 7.56 -13.21
C LEU A 171 -2.80 8.89 -12.96
N ASP A 172 -4.11 8.84 -12.72
CA ASP A 172 -4.96 10.02 -12.56
C ASP A 172 -4.78 10.71 -11.21
N ILE A 173 -4.06 10.08 -10.26
CA ILE A 173 -3.73 10.70 -8.98
C ILE A 173 -2.81 11.92 -9.15
N GLU A 174 -2.07 12.03 -10.27
CA GLU A 174 -1.16 13.15 -10.51
C GLU A 174 -1.84 14.51 -10.32
N SER A 175 -3.12 14.61 -10.69
CA SER A 175 -3.92 15.84 -10.56
C SER A 175 -4.11 16.35 -9.13
N TYR A 176 -3.85 15.52 -8.12
CA TYR A 176 -3.96 15.85 -6.70
C TYR A 176 -2.62 16.31 -6.10
N PHE A 177 -1.52 16.19 -6.84
CA PHE A 177 -0.16 16.45 -6.37
C PHE A 177 0.58 17.44 -7.30
N ILE A 178 -0.15 18.44 -7.80
CA ILE A 178 0.34 19.53 -8.68
C ILE A 178 0.71 20.75 -7.84
#